data_AF-A0A7W6KN62-F1
#
_entry.id   AF-A0A7W6KN62-F1
#
_cell.length_a   1.000
_cell.length_b   1.000
_cell.length_c   1.000
_cell.angle_alpha   90.00
_cell.angle_beta   90.00
_cell.angle_gamma   90.00
#
_symmetry.space_group_name_H-M   'P 1'
#
loop_
_entity.id
_entity.type
_entity.pdbx_description
1 polymer ?
#
loop_
_entity_poly.entity_id
_entity_poly.type
_entity_poly.pdbx_seq_one_letter_code
_entity_poly.pdbx_strand_id
1 'polypeptide(L)' 'MITELIKPVLPDEARKPCAAPEKLPDEGGLSEAQVVSLWGADRVNLKTCESRRAAAVNAVDAAPESMEADHGD' A
#
# COMPACT_ATOMS: atom_id res chain seq x y z
N MET A 1 -24.46 -0.66 -26.65
CA MET A 1 -23.02 -0.97 -26.44
C MET A 1 -22.92 -1.46 -25.00
N ILE A 2 -22.42 -2.67 -24.77
CA ILE A 2 -22.26 -3.23 -23.42
C ILE A 2 -20.80 -3.02 -23.01
N THR A 3 -20.58 -2.55 -21.77
CA THR A 3 -19.25 -2.37 -21.20
C THR A 3 -18.93 -3.57 -20.32
N GLU A 4 -17.81 -4.24 -20.60
CA GLU A 4 -17.32 -5.37 -19.80
C GLU A 4 -16.18 -4.90 -18.87
N LEU A 5 -16.26 -5.27 -17.59
CA LEU A 5 -15.22 -5.01 -16.59
C LEU A 5 -14.40 -6.27 -16.36
N ILE A 6 -13.12 -6.23 -16.74
CA ILE A 6 -12.17 -7.34 -16.59
C ILE A 6 -11.37 -7.18 -15.30
N LYS A 7 -11.26 -8.27 -14.53
CA LYS A 7 -10.41 -8.31 -13.33
C LYS A 7 -8.93 -8.10 -13.71
N PRO A 8 -8.25 -7.10 -13.13
CA PRO A 8 -6.84 -6.89 -13.40
C PRO A 8 -5.99 -7.97 -12.74
N VAL A 9 -4.92 -8.40 -13.40
CA VAL A 9 -3.91 -9.30 -12.83
C VAL A 9 -2.73 -8.46 -12.37
N LEU A 10 -2.40 -8.52 -11.07
CA LEU A 10 -1.23 -7.82 -10.54
C LEU A 10 0.05 -8.60 -10.84
N PRO A 11 1.15 -7.91 -11.23
CA PRO A 11 2.47 -8.53 -11.31
C PRO A 11 2.98 -8.90 -9.91
N ASP A 12 3.87 -9.88 -9.83
CA ASP A 12 4.45 -10.35 -8.57
C ASP A 12 5.17 -9.23 -7.80
N GLU A 13 5.80 -8.30 -8.52
CA GLU A 13 6.43 -7.11 -7.95
C GLU A 13 5.47 -6.26 -7.11
N ALA A 14 4.21 -6.11 -7.55
CA ALA A 14 3.21 -5.33 -6.81
C ALA A 14 2.76 -6.01 -5.51
N ARG A 15 3.00 -7.32 -5.40
CA ARG A 15 2.69 -8.11 -4.20
C ARG A 15 3.82 -8.06 -3.16
N LYS A 16 5.04 -7.66 -3.56
CA LYS A 16 6.19 -7.55 -2.64
C LYS A 16 5.93 -6.45 -1.60
N PRO A 17 6.12 -6.73 -0.29
CA PRO A 17 5.94 -5.72 0.76
C PRO A 17 6.80 -4.47 0.53
N CYS A 18 6.32 -3.31 0.98
CA CYS A 18 7.17 -2.13 1.06
C CYS A 18 8.31 -2.34 2.08
N ALA A 19 9.35 -1.53 1.98
CA ALA A 19 10.46 -1.59 2.95
C ALA A 19 9.95 -1.35 4.39
N ALA A 20 10.48 -2.12 5.33
CA ALA A 20 10.19 -1.93 6.75
C ALA A 20 10.94 -0.70 7.28
N PRO A 21 10.36 0.05 8.23
CA PRO A 21 11.09 1.12 8.90
C PRO A 21 12.34 0.61 9.59
N GLU A 22 13.45 1.31 9.42
CA GLU A 22 14.70 0.99 10.13
C GLU A 22 14.55 1.19 11.64
N LYS A 23 15.32 0.42 12.40
CA LYS A 23 15.43 0.61 13.85
C LYS A 23 16.22 1.89 14.12
N LEU A 24 15.81 2.63 15.15
CA LEU A 24 16.58 3.76 15.63
C LEU A 24 17.91 3.24 16.22
N PRO A 25 19.03 3.97 16.05
CA PRO A 25 20.30 3.61 16.68
C PRO A 25 20.21 3.62 18.21
N ASP A 26 20.84 2.66 18.86
CA ASP A 26 20.86 2.54 20.32
C ASP A 26 21.84 3.54 20.99
N GLU A 27 22.89 3.98 20.28
CA GLU A 27 23.97 4.80 20.86
C GLU A 27 24.05 6.21 20.25
N GLY A 28 24.31 7.21 21.11
CA GLY A 28 24.51 8.61 20.69
C GLY A 28 23.28 9.53 20.78
N GLY A 29 22.19 9.08 21.41
CA GLY A 29 21.15 9.91 22.04
C GLY A 29 20.65 11.10 21.20
N LEU A 30 20.04 10.83 20.05
CA LEU A 30 19.20 11.83 19.43
C LEU A 30 18.07 12.21 20.40
N SER A 31 17.86 13.50 20.61
CA SER A 31 16.69 13.97 21.35
C SER A 31 15.41 13.50 20.67
N GLU A 32 14.32 13.39 21.44
CA GLU A 32 13.01 13.03 20.92
C GLU A 32 12.60 13.91 19.71
N ALA A 33 12.88 15.22 19.79
CA ALA A 33 12.62 16.15 18.69
C ALA A 33 13.40 15.81 17.41
N GLN A 34 14.66 15.38 17.54
CA GLN A 34 15.48 14.95 16.40
C GLN A 34 14.96 13.63 15.81
N VAL A 35 14.54 12.69 16.64
CA VAL A 35 13.92 11.43 16.19
C VAL A 35 12.65 11.72 15.38
N VAL A 36 11.76 12.58 15.90
CA VAL A 36 10.52 12.94 15.21
C VAL A 36 10.79 13.66 13.89
N SER A 37 11.71 14.63 13.89
CA SER A 37 12.01 15.44 12.70
C SER A 37 12.68 14.64 11.59
N LEU A 38 13.69 13.83 11.93
CA LEU A 38 14.55 13.17 10.95
C LEU A 38 14.03 11.77 10.54
N TRP A 39 13.31 11.05 11.41
CA TRP A 39 12.78 9.71 11.11
C TRP A 39 11.25 9.65 11.03
N GLY A 40 10.52 10.60 11.62
CA GLY A 40 9.06 10.55 11.68
C GLY A 40 8.41 10.52 10.30
N ALA A 41 8.83 11.40 9.40
CA ALA A 41 8.31 11.49 8.04
C ALA A 41 8.53 10.19 7.25
N ASP A 42 9.75 9.65 7.28
CA ASP A 42 10.07 8.41 6.56
C ASP A 42 9.29 7.21 7.10
N ARG A 43 9.16 7.10 8.42
CA ARG A 43 8.36 6.03 9.04
C ARG A 43 6.88 6.12 8.65
N VAL A 44 6.32 7.32 8.59
CA VAL A 44 4.95 7.53 8.11
C VAL A 44 4.84 7.12 6.64
N ASN A 45 5.76 7.57 5.79
CA ASN A 45 5.77 7.24 4.37
C ASN A 45 5.85 5.74 4.10
N LEU A 46 6.71 5.01 4.82
CA LEU A 46 6.84 3.56 4.70
C LEU A 46 5.57 2.83 5.14
N LYS A 47 4.94 3.27 6.24
CA LYS A 47 3.64 2.72 6.67
C LYS A 47 2.53 3.01 5.67
N THR A 48 2.47 4.23 5.14
CA THR A 48 1.48 4.61 4.13
C THR A 48 1.69 3.82 2.83
N CYS A 49 2.93 3.59 2.40
CA CYS A 49 3.26 2.71 1.28
C CYS A 49 2.62 1.34 1.47
N GLU A 50 2.90 0.70 2.61
CA GLU A 50 2.43 -0.64 2.88
C GLU A 50 0.90 -0.71 2.98
N SER A 51 0.26 0.26 3.64
CA SER A 51 -1.20 0.34 3.70
C SER A 51 -1.83 0.46 2.31
N ARG A 52 -1.28 1.30 1.44
CA ARG A 52 -1.81 1.48 0.07
C ARG A 52 -1.57 0.25 -0.79
N ARG A 53 -0.39 -0.35 -0.69
CA ARG A 53 -0.05 -1.59 -1.41
C ARG A 53 -0.99 -2.72 -1.00
N ALA A 54 -1.15 -2.96 0.31
CA ALA A 54 -2.03 -4.00 0.82
C ALA A 54 -3.49 -3.77 0.42
N ALA A 55 -3.97 -2.53 0.50
CA ALA A 55 -5.33 -2.19 0.08
C ALA A 55 -5.56 -2.47 -1.42
N ALA A 56 -4.61 -2.08 -2.29
CA ALA A 56 -4.70 -2.31 -3.72
C ALA A 56 -4.68 -3.82 -4.05
N VAL A 57 -3.76 -4.58 -3.44
CA VAL A 57 -3.70 -6.04 -3.62
C VAL A 57 -4.98 -6.71 -3.16
N ASN A 58 -5.48 -6.37 -1.97
CA ASN A 58 -6.71 -6.93 -1.44
C ASN A 58 -7.92 -6.60 -2.31
N ALA A 59 -8.01 -5.38 -2.85
CA ALA A 59 -9.09 -4.98 -3.73
C ALA A 59 -9.11 -5.81 -5.02
N VAL A 60 -7.93 -6.05 -5.63
CA VAL A 60 -7.83 -6.90 -6.82
C VAL A 60 -8.14 -8.35 -6.50
N ASP A 61 -7.58 -8.90 -5.42
CA ASP A 61 -7.78 -10.31 -5.06
C ASP A 61 -9.25 -10.59 -4.71
N ALA A 62 -9.95 -9.62 -4.10
CA ALA A 62 -11.38 -9.72 -3.79
C ALA A 62 -12.32 -9.41 -4.96
N ALA A 63 -11.81 -8.90 -6.09
CA ALA A 63 -12.65 -8.59 -7.24
C ALA A 63 -13.17 -9.90 -7.90
N PRO A 64 -14.45 -9.93 -8.31
CA PRO A 64 -14.99 -11.06 -9.06
C PRO A 64 -14.38 -11.13 -10.48
N GLU A 65 -14.34 -12.32 -11.07
CA GLU A 65 -13.70 -12.58 -12.37
C GLU A 65 -14.40 -11.86 -13.55
N SER A 66 -15.71 -11.63 -13.43
CA SER A 66 -16.52 -10.87 -14.38
C SER A 66 -17.57 -10.06 -13.64
N MET A 67 -17.73 -8.78 -13.99
CA MET A 67 -18.80 -7.93 -13.48
C MET A 67 -19.70 -7.52 -14.65
N GLU A 68 -20.95 -7.98 -14.66
CA GLU A 68 -21.96 -7.37 -15.54
C GLU A 68 -22.39 -6.05 -14.91
N ALA A 69 -22.16 -4.95 -15.62
CA ALA A 69 -22.65 -3.65 -15.19
C ALA A 69 -24.16 -3.59 -15.48
N ASP A 70 -24.98 -3.78 -14.45
CA ASP A 70 -26.44 -3.57 -14.52
C ASP A 70 -26.71 -2.10 -14.84
N HIS A 71 -27.05 -1.83 -16.09
CA HIS A 71 -27.52 -0.53 -16.53
C HIS A 71 -29.02 -0.51 -16.28
N GLY A 72 -29.42 -0.03 -15.10
CA GLY A 72 -30.82 0.19 -14.77
C GLY A 72 -31.47 1.09 -15.82
N ASP A 73 -32.53 0.56 -16.46
CA ASP A 73 -33.44 1.27 -17.38
C ASP A 73 -34.20 2.40 -16.67
#